data_AF-C3KJA3-F1
#
_entry.id   AF-C3KJA3-F1
#
_cell.length_a   1.000
_cell.length_b   1.000
_cell.length_c   1.000
_cell.angle_alpha   90.00
_cell.angle_beta   90.00
_cell.angle_gamma   90.00
#
_symmetry.space_group_name_H-M   'P 1'
#
loop_
_entity.id
_entity.type
_entity.pdbx_description
1 polymer ?
#
loop_
_entity_poly.entity_id
_entity_poly.type
_entity_poly.pdbx_seq_one_letter_code
_entity_poly.pdbx_strand_id
1 'polypeptide(L)'
;MGMLRIMMPAKFQLLAVLAFAVSMLFMENQIQKLQESRARLERTIARHQVAEVEQRHSEEAGRESSPVAEKDDMVIIYNRVPKTASTSFTNIAYDLCGENRFHVLHINTTKNNPVMSLQDQVRPSTIIVFRCSSSAN
;
A
#
# COMPACT_ATOMS: atom_id res chain seq x y z
N MET A 1 23.87 1.50 -47.94
CA MET A 1 22.70 0.85 -47.28
C MET A 1 21.90 0.12 -48.35
N GLY A 2 22.44 -1.01 -48.84
CA GLY A 2 21.85 -1.75 -49.95
C GLY A 2 20.61 -2.50 -49.49
N MET A 3 19.45 -2.12 -50.05
CA MET A 3 18.24 -2.93 -49.98
C MET A 3 18.53 -4.27 -50.65
N LEU A 4 18.71 -5.31 -49.84
CA LEU A 4 18.73 -6.69 -50.30
C LEU A 4 17.31 -7.00 -50.79
N ARG A 5 17.04 -6.70 -52.06
CA ARG A 5 15.78 -7.03 -52.74
C ARG A 5 15.82 -8.53 -53.00
N ILE A 6 15.56 -9.31 -51.94
CA ILE A 6 15.46 -10.76 -52.02
C ILE A 6 14.24 -11.04 -52.89
N MET A 7 14.50 -11.38 -54.16
CA MET A 7 13.48 -11.85 -55.09
C MET A 7 13.08 -13.26 -54.65
N MET A 8 12.32 -13.33 -53.56
CA MET A 8 11.66 -14.55 -53.11
C MET A 8 10.66 -14.97 -54.19
N PRO A 9 10.73 -16.21 -54.70
CA PRO A 9 9.73 -16.72 -55.63
C PRO A 9 8.33 -16.53 -55.02
N ALA A 10 7.34 -16.16 -55.83
CA ALA A 10 5.99 -15.82 -55.36
C ALA A 10 5.36 -16.87 -54.42
N LYS A 11 5.76 -18.14 -54.55
CA LYS A 11 5.36 -19.25 -53.68
C LYS A 11 5.84 -19.08 -52.23
N PHE A 12 7.07 -18.61 -52.01
CA PHE A 12 7.62 -18.37 -50.67
C PHE A 12 7.06 -17.09 -50.05
N GLN A 13 6.74 -16.08 -50.86
CA GLN A 13 6.04 -14.88 -50.39
C GLN A 13 4.62 -15.23 -49.91
N LEU A 14 3.90 -16.08 -50.66
CA LEU A 14 2.58 -16.56 -50.25
C LEU A 14 2.64 -17.34 -48.93
N LEU A 15 3.64 -18.23 -48.77
CA LEU A 15 3.84 -18.98 -47.53
C LEU A 15 4.16 -18.06 -46.35
N ALA A 16 4.98 -17.03 -46.54
CA ALA A 16 5.31 -16.06 -45.49
C ALA A 16 4.08 -15.25 -45.05
N VAL A 17 3.26 -14.79 -46.00
CA VAL A 17 2.01 -14.08 -45.71
C VAL A 17 1.02 -14.98 -44.96
N LEU A 18 0.90 -16.24 -45.38
CA LEU A 18 0.01 -17.21 -44.75
C LEU A 18 0.47 -17.56 -43.32
N ALA A 19 1.77 -17.75 -43.11
CA ALA A 19 2.36 -17.96 -41.79
C ALA A 19 2.18 -16.73 -40.88
N PHE A 20 2.32 -15.52 -41.42
CA PHE A 20 2.08 -14.28 -40.68
C PHE A 20 0.60 -14.13 -40.31
N ALA A 21 -0.32 -14.44 -41.22
CA ALA A 21 -1.76 -14.41 -40.96
C ALA A 21 -2.17 -15.40 -39.87
N VAL A 22 -1.65 -16.63 -39.89
CA VAL A 22 -1.88 -17.63 -38.83
C VAL A 22 -1.31 -17.16 -37.49
N SER A 23 -0.14 -16.53 -37.50
CA SER A 23 0.50 -15.98 -36.30
C SER A 23 -0.30 -14.81 -35.71
N MET A 24 -0.81 -13.91 -36.56
CA MET A 24 -1.73 -12.83 -36.17
C MET A 24 -2.99 -13.40 -35.51
N LEU A 25 -3.63 -14.39 -36.14
CA LEU A 25 -4.83 -15.03 -35.60
C LEU A 25 -4.56 -15.72 -34.24
N PHE A 26 -3.39 -16.34 -34.09
CA PHE A 26 -2.97 -16.93 -32.83
C PHE A 26 -2.77 -15.86 -31.73
N MET A 27 -2.14 -14.73 -32.07
CA MET A 27 -1.94 -13.62 -31.13
C MET A 27 -3.26 -12.98 -30.72
N GLU A 28 -4.19 -12.77 -31.64
CA GLU A 28 -5.53 -12.27 -31.33
C GLU A 28 -6.27 -13.20 -30.35
N ASN A 29 -6.21 -14.52 -30.58
CA ASN A 29 -6.76 -15.52 -29.67
C ASN A 29 -6.11 -15.48 -28.27
N GLN A 30 -4.80 -15.27 -28.20
CA GLN A 30 -4.09 -15.12 -26.92
C GLN A 30 -4.47 -13.82 -26.20
N ILE A 31 -4.66 -12.73 -26.93
CA ILE A 31 -5.10 -11.44 -26.39
C ILE A 31 -6.50 -11.57 -25.80
N GLN A 32 -7.43 -12.26 -26.49
CA GLN A 32 -8.78 -12.50 -25.97
C GLN A 32 -8.76 -13.29 -24.66
N LYS A 33 -7.96 -14.36 -24.58
CA LYS A 33 -7.79 -15.13 -23.33
C LYS A 33 -7.19 -14.28 -22.21
N LEU A 34 -6.26 -13.39 -22.53
CA LEU A 34 -5.64 -12.49 -21.57
C LEU A 34 -6.61 -11.42 -21.05
N GLN A 35 -7.47 -10.90 -21.93
CA GLN A 35 -8.52 -9.96 -21.54
C GLN A 35 -9.58 -10.65 -20.67
N GLU A 36 -9.95 -11.89 -21.00
CA GLU A 36 -10.89 -12.67 -20.18
C GLU A 36 -10.31 -12.97 -18.79
N SER A 37 -9.03 -13.35 -18.71
CA SER A 37 -8.37 -13.63 -17.42
C SER A 37 -8.23 -12.37 -16.57
N ARG A 38 -7.92 -11.21 -17.16
CA ARG A 38 -7.97 -9.91 -16.48
C ARG A 38 -9.36 -9.60 -15.94
N ALA A 39 -10.40 -9.75 -16.77
CA ALA A 39 -11.77 -9.48 -16.34
C ALA A 39 -12.22 -10.44 -15.23
N ARG A 40 -11.74 -11.69 -15.21
CA ARG A 40 -11.98 -12.63 -14.10
C ARG A 40 -11.25 -12.18 -12.84
N LEU A 41 -9.99 -11.76 -12.95
CA LEU A 41 -9.19 -11.26 -11.83
C LEU A 41 -9.80 -9.99 -11.24
N GLU A 42 -10.20 -9.02 -12.06
CA GLU A 42 -10.86 -7.77 -11.63
C GLU A 42 -12.17 -8.04 -10.90
N ARG A 43 -12.99 -9.00 -11.35
CA ARG A 43 -14.22 -9.41 -10.64
C ARG A 43 -13.91 -10.06 -9.29
N THR A 44 -12.87 -10.88 -9.21
CA THR A 44 -12.43 -11.50 -7.96
C THR A 44 -11.88 -10.46 -7.00
N ILE A 45 -11.08 -9.50 -7.49
CA ILE A 45 -10.56 -8.37 -6.70
C ILE A 45 -11.70 -7.48 -6.22
N ALA A 46 -12.66 -7.11 -7.08
CA ALA A 46 -13.81 -6.31 -6.68
C ALA A 46 -14.65 -7.01 -5.59
N ARG A 47 -14.85 -8.32 -5.71
CA ARG A 47 -15.53 -9.11 -4.66
C ARG A 47 -14.73 -9.16 -3.35
N HIS A 48 -13.42 -9.34 -3.42
CA HIS A 48 -12.58 -9.34 -2.22
C HIS A 48 -12.46 -7.96 -1.58
N GLN A 49 -12.37 -6.88 -2.37
CA GLN A 49 -12.36 -5.51 -1.86
C GLN A 49 -13.69 -5.15 -1.21
N VAL A 50 -14.84 -5.53 -1.79
CA VAL A 50 -16.16 -5.30 -1.15
C VAL A 50 -16.29 -6.10 0.15
N ALA A 51 -15.84 -7.36 0.18
CA ALA A 51 -15.83 -8.14 1.42
C ALA A 51 -14.89 -7.57 2.48
N GLU A 52 -13.72 -7.05 2.08
CA GLU A 52 -12.78 -6.37 2.98
C GLU A 52 -13.32 -5.01 3.48
N VAL A 53 -13.98 -4.24 2.62
CA VAL A 53 -14.60 -2.95 2.96
C VAL A 53 -15.83 -3.15 3.85
N GLU A 54 -16.65 -4.18 3.64
CA GLU A 54 -17.80 -4.47 4.50
C GLU A 54 -17.38 -4.98 5.88
N GLN A 55 -16.26 -5.72 5.94
CA GLN A 55 -15.68 -6.16 7.20
C GLN A 55 -14.99 -5.02 7.96
N ARG A 56 -14.34 -4.07 7.26
CA ARG A 56 -13.84 -2.83 7.88
C ARG A 56 -14.95 -1.87 8.29
N HIS A 57 -16.01 -1.72 7.49
CA HIS A 57 -17.15 -0.86 7.84
C HIS A 57 -18.01 -1.42 8.97
N SER A 58 -18.10 -2.74 9.19
CA SER A 58 -18.84 -3.26 10.35
C SER A 58 -18.08 -3.07 11.68
N GLU A 59 -16.75 -2.94 11.65
CA GLU A 59 -15.94 -2.59 12.82
C GLU A 59 -15.82 -1.07 13.03
N GLU A 60 -15.95 -0.27 11.97
CA GLU A 60 -15.84 1.21 12.02
C GLU A 60 -17.20 1.92 12.18
N ALA A 61 -18.32 1.34 11.70
CA ALA A 61 -19.67 1.92 11.85
C ALA A 61 -20.31 1.70 13.23
N GLY A 62 -19.67 0.94 14.12
CA GLY A 62 -20.07 0.84 15.53
C GLY A 62 -19.65 2.04 16.40
N ARG A 63 -18.98 3.04 15.81
CA ARG A 63 -18.35 4.17 16.51
C ARG A 63 -18.84 5.55 16.07
N GLU A 64 -20.04 5.64 15.52
CA GLU A 64 -20.73 6.93 15.44
C GLU A 64 -21.34 7.30 16.80
N SER A 65 -20.47 7.48 17.80
CA SER A 65 -20.80 8.07 19.10
C SER A 65 -19.87 9.25 19.35
N SER A 66 -20.32 10.45 18.96
CA SER A 66 -19.73 11.76 19.27
C SER A 66 -18.29 12.03 18.75
N PRO A 67 -18.09 12.99 17.82
CA PRO A 67 -16.80 13.25 17.16
C PRO A 67 -15.72 13.90 18.05
N VAL A 68 -15.97 14.02 19.36
CA VAL A 68 -15.10 14.67 20.34
C VAL A 68 -14.55 13.65 21.35
N ALA A 69 -15.33 12.66 21.77
CA ALA A 69 -14.91 11.69 22.79
C ALA A 69 -13.92 10.64 22.28
N GLU A 70 -13.98 10.28 20.99
CA GLU A 70 -13.07 9.25 20.42
C GLU A 70 -11.64 9.76 20.16
N LYS A 71 -11.46 11.08 20.07
CA LYS A 71 -10.14 11.67 19.79
C LYS A 71 -9.21 11.62 21.00
N ASP A 72 -9.75 11.62 22.20
CA ASP A 72 -8.98 11.57 23.45
C ASP A 72 -8.41 10.18 23.77
N ASP A 73 -8.83 9.13 23.05
CA ASP A 73 -8.22 7.78 23.16
C ASP A 73 -7.37 7.42 21.92
N MET A 74 -7.10 8.41 21.06
CA MET A 74 -6.30 8.20 19.86
C MET A 74 -4.82 8.10 20.21
N VAL A 75 -4.19 7.03 19.71
CA VAL A 75 -2.75 6.77 19.83
C VAL A 75 -2.12 6.62 18.45
N ILE A 76 -1.14 7.48 18.15
CA ILE A 76 -0.34 7.39 16.93
C ILE A 76 1.00 6.71 17.25
N ILE A 77 1.51 5.84 16.37
CA ILE A 77 2.85 5.25 16.48
C ILE A 77 3.65 5.63 15.24
N TYR A 78 4.70 6.44 15.43
CA TYR A 78 5.59 6.85 14.34
C TYR A 78 6.93 6.10 14.40
N ASN A 79 6.98 4.95 13.75
CA ASN A 79 8.21 4.16 13.58
C ASN A 79 9.12 4.84 12.54
N ARG A 80 9.84 5.86 13.00
CA ARG A 80 10.70 6.70 12.16
C ARG A 80 11.80 5.89 11.44
N VAL A 81 12.02 6.23 10.17
CA VAL A 81 13.16 5.73 9.39
C VAL A 81 14.34 6.71 9.53
N PRO A 82 15.59 6.24 9.65
CA PRO A 82 16.76 7.12 9.70
C PRO A 82 16.94 7.91 8.39
N LYS A 83 17.44 9.15 8.51
CA LYS A 83 17.80 10.02 7.36
C LYS A 83 16.65 10.40 6.42
N THR A 84 15.40 10.25 6.84
CA THR A 84 14.21 10.63 6.05
C THR A 84 13.55 11.94 6.52
N ALA A 85 14.35 12.88 7.05
CA ALA A 85 13.83 14.08 7.73
C ALA A 85 12.86 13.79 8.91
N SER A 86 12.86 12.55 9.42
CA SER A 86 12.01 12.14 10.54
C SER A 86 12.26 12.97 11.80
N THR A 87 13.48 13.48 12.01
CA THR A 87 13.78 14.41 13.12
C THR A 87 13.00 15.72 12.96
N SER A 88 12.93 16.28 11.75
CA SER A 88 12.19 17.52 11.49
C SER A 88 10.71 17.34 11.74
N PHE A 89 10.15 16.20 11.32
CA PHE A 89 8.74 15.88 11.57
C PHE A 89 8.45 15.71 13.07
N THR A 90 9.31 14.99 13.81
CA THR A 90 9.13 14.81 15.25
C THR A 90 9.22 16.13 16.02
N ASN A 91 10.07 17.08 15.58
CA ASN A 91 10.14 18.40 16.19
C ASN A 91 8.83 19.18 16.05
N ILE A 92 8.18 19.13 14.88
CA ILE A 92 6.85 19.76 14.69
C ILE A 92 5.83 19.17 15.68
N ALA A 93 5.88 17.86 15.91
CA ALA A 93 5.00 17.24 16.90
C ALA A 93 5.30 17.72 18.33
N TYR A 94 6.56 17.96 18.69
CA TYR A 94 6.92 18.56 19.97
C TYR A 94 6.44 20.01 20.09
N ASP A 95 6.51 20.80 19.03
CA ASP A 95 6.07 22.20 19.04
C ASP A 95 4.55 22.30 19.24
N LEU A 96 3.80 21.40 18.60
CA LEU A 96 2.33 21.39 18.64
C LEU A 96 1.74 20.68 19.85
N CYS A 97 2.53 19.94 20.64
CA CYS A 97 2.00 19.10 21.70
C CYS A 97 1.33 19.90 22.83
N GLY A 98 1.86 21.09 23.14
CA GLY A 98 1.34 21.98 24.16
C GLY A 98 0.01 22.62 23.78
N GLU A 99 -0.11 23.09 22.53
CA GLU A 99 -1.33 23.76 22.04
C GLU A 99 -2.46 22.77 21.80
N ASN A 100 -2.14 21.61 21.22
CA ASN A 100 -3.13 20.61 20.81
C ASN A 100 -3.39 19.55 21.90
N ARG A 101 -2.84 19.73 23.11
CA ARG A 101 -3.06 18.88 24.29
C ARG A 101 -2.84 17.39 24.01
N PHE A 102 -1.73 17.06 23.36
CA PHE A 102 -1.30 15.67 23.20
C PHE A 102 0.12 15.47 23.71
N HIS A 103 0.47 14.22 24.02
CA HIS A 103 1.78 13.86 24.54
C HIS A 103 2.68 13.28 23.45
N VAL A 104 3.96 13.62 23.51
CA VAL A 104 5.00 13.08 22.61
C VAL A 104 6.03 12.34 23.43
N LEU A 105 6.22 11.06 23.12
CA LEU A 105 7.24 10.21 23.76
C LEU A 105 8.24 9.74 22.71
N HIS A 106 9.47 9.45 23.11
CA HIS A 106 10.50 8.88 22.22
C HIS A 106 10.98 7.55 22.81
N ILE A 107 10.85 6.45 22.04
CA ILE A 107 11.45 5.16 22.40
C ILE A 107 12.89 5.14 21.93
N ASN A 108 13.78 4.72 22.81
CA ASN A 108 15.11 4.24 22.43
C ASN A 108 15.18 2.72 22.63
N THR A 109 15.73 2.01 21.66
CA THR A 109 16.07 0.59 21.81
C THR A 109 17.56 0.44 22.10
N THR A 110 17.91 -0.60 22.86
CA THR A 110 19.32 -0.92 23.15
C THR A 110 20.09 -1.12 21.85
N LYS A 111 21.21 -0.40 21.68
CA LYS A 111 22.04 -0.38 20.48
C LYS A 111 21.29 0.03 19.19
N ASN A 112 20.17 0.75 19.31
CA ASN A 112 19.31 1.13 18.18
C ASN A 112 18.85 -0.08 17.35
N ASN A 113 18.69 -1.24 17.98
CA ASN A 113 18.19 -2.44 17.31
C ASN A 113 16.74 -2.20 16.83
N PRO A 114 16.43 -2.37 15.52
CA PRO A 114 15.08 -2.17 15.01
C PRO A 114 14.09 -3.25 15.45
N VAL A 115 14.57 -4.40 15.94
CA VAL A 115 13.72 -5.51 16.38
C VAL A 115 13.75 -5.63 17.90
N MET A 116 12.57 -5.53 18.50
CA MET A 116 12.35 -5.68 19.94
C MET A 116 12.02 -7.15 20.28
N SER A 117 12.47 -7.66 21.43
CA SER A 117 12.18 -9.04 21.85
C SER A 117 10.68 -9.23 22.16
N LEU A 118 10.17 -10.46 22.10
CA LEU A 118 8.76 -10.73 22.44
C LEU A 118 8.41 -10.29 23.87
N GLN A 119 9.36 -10.40 24.82
CA GLN A 119 9.13 -9.95 26.19
C GLN A 119 8.97 -8.44 26.28
N ASP A 120 9.79 -7.69 25.53
CA ASP A 120 9.74 -6.24 25.46
C ASP A 120 8.52 -5.73 24.66
N GLN A 121 7.99 -6.52 23.72
CA GLN A 121 6.76 -6.19 22.99
C GLN A 121 5.50 -6.28 23.87
N VAL A 122 5.44 -7.28 24.77
CA VAL A 122 4.28 -7.49 25.66
C VAL A 122 4.36 -6.63 26.92
N ARG A 123 5.58 -6.35 27.40
CA ARG A 123 5.85 -5.42 28.50
C ARG A 123 6.80 -4.34 28.02
N PRO A 124 6.30 -3.41 27.20
CA PRO A 124 7.10 -2.29 26.76
C PRO A 124 7.50 -1.45 27.95
N SER A 125 8.76 -1.55 28.35
CA SER A 125 9.33 -0.64 29.34
C SER A 125 9.32 0.81 28.83
N THR A 126 9.15 1.01 27.51
CA THR A 126 8.85 2.28 26.85
C THR A 126 8.22 1.98 25.48
N ILE A 127 6.96 2.36 25.24
CA ILE A 127 6.36 2.51 23.89
C ILE A 127 5.97 3.97 23.69
N ILE A 128 6.19 4.54 22.50
CA ILE A 128 5.69 5.86 22.10
C ILE A 128 4.20 5.69 21.90
N VAL A 129 3.43 6.16 22.86
CA VAL A 129 2.00 6.38 22.74
C VAL A 129 1.86 7.89 22.60
N PHE A 130 1.55 8.40 21.41
CA PHE A 130 1.05 9.77 21.32
C PHE A 130 -0.35 9.79 21.92
N ARG A 131 -0.48 10.03 23.22
CA ARG A 131 -1.79 10.12 23.87
C ARG A 131 -2.29 11.55 23.73
N CYS A 132 -3.35 11.77 22.97
CA CYS A 132 -4.10 13.01 23.04
C CYS A 132 -4.83 13.03 24.38
N SER A 133 -4.59 14.03 25.23
CA SER A 133 -5.25 14.14 26.53
C SER A 133 -5.79 15.55 26.63
N SER A 134 -7.04 15.76 26.19
CA SER A 134 -7.74 17.02 26.43
C SER A 134 -8.03 17.16 27.94
N SER A 135 -7.09 17.75 28.68
CA SER A 135 -7.39 18.31 29.99
C SER A 135 -8.03 19.68 29.77
N ALA A 136 -9.37 19.68 29.73
CA ALA A 136 -10.15 20.88 29.94
C ALA A 136 -10.03 21.28 31.42
N ASN A 137 -9.46 22.45 31.66
CA ASN A 137 -9.68 23.26 32.85
C ASN A 137 -10.27 24.58 32.36
#